data_AF-A0A836X8H7-F1
#
_entry.id   AF-A0A836X8H7-F1
#
_cell.length_a   1.000
_cell.length_b   1.000
_cell.length_c   1.000
_cell.angle_alpha   90.00
_cell.angle_beta   90.00
_cell.angle_gamma   90.00
#
_symmetry.space_group_name_H-M   'P 1'
#
loop_
_entity.id
_entity.type
_entity.pdbx_description
1 polymer ?
#
loop_
_entity_poly.entity_id
_entity_poly.type
_entity_poly.pdbx_seq_one_letter_code
_entity_poly.pdbx_strand_id
1 'polypeptide(L)'
;MTFRTLIDNIRYRGALWATGFFLLVAMILTTIYAQYISLEPNQFNVQKRALITAKKTTTRALPTGYVYSNTLSVLADTILEKNGGYLSNDIAPPSVFLDNMPSWEFGALVMIRDGATALRNQFARSQSQSNEDPDLARAEPSFYYQHNSWALPSTEGEYSKGAKALKGYMGRLLNNRAQFYSRADNLRQYFEVVEKRLGGLSARLIASTGRLQSDGVNQRYEAMKQTPWIKIDDVFWEARGATWALVHLLKAVEHDFGNVLANKNATETMKRVIHELEKAITPIWSPMILNGDGFGILSNYSLTMATYITRANAATLDLRDIMMRG
;
A
#
# COMPACT_ATOMS: atom_id res chain seq x y z
N MET A 1 41.48 -8.45 11.90
CA MET A 1 41.72 -9.90 12.06
C MET A 1 42.18 -10.44 10.72
N THR A 2 43.40 -10.93 10.60
CA THR A 2 43.91 -11.46 9.31
C THR A 2 43.44 -12.90 9.12
N PHE A 3 43.26 -13.34 7.87
CA PHE A 3 42.77 -14.70 7.55
C PHE A 3 43.62 -15.81 8.22
N ARG A 4 44.94 -15.59 8.35
CA ARG A 4 45.85 -16.47 9.10
C ARG A 4 45.47 -16.60 10.58
N THR A 5 45.22 -15.50 11.27
CA THR A 5 44.84 -15.51 12.70
C THR A 5 43.48 -16.16 12.98
N LEU A 6 42.59 -16.22 11.99
CA LEU A 6 41.32 -16.94 12.08
C LEU A 6 41.56 -18.46 12.01
N ILE A 7 42.38 -18.91 11.05
CA ILE A 7 42.74 -20.33 10.88
C ILE A 7 43.47 -20.86 12.12
N ASP A 8 44.43 -20.10 12.65
CA ASP A 8 45.19 -20.52 13.84
C ASP A 8 44.30 -20.61 15.08
N ASN A 9 43.32 -19.70 15.25
CA ASN A 9 42.32 -19.77 16.33
C ASN A 9 41.37 -20.96 16.18
N ILE A 10 40.91 -21.27 14.97
CA ILE A 10 40.06 -22.45 14.68
C ILE A 10 40.82 -23.73 15.07
N ARG A 11 42.12 -23.79 14.75
CA ARG A 11 42.98 -24.94 15.07
C ARG A 11 43.24 -25.10 16.58
N TYR A 12 43.31 -23.99 17.34
CA TYR A 12 43.59 -23.99 18.77
C TYR A 12 42.35 -24.23 19.66
N ARG A 13 41.16 -23.80 19.23
CA ARG A 13 39.91 -23.85 20.03
C ARG A 13 38.98 -25.02 19.72
N GLY A 14 39.29 -25.82 18.69
CA GLY A 14 38.55 -27.02 18.33
C GLY A 14 37.28 -26.77 17.49
N ALA A 15 36.72 -27.86 16.94
CA ALA A 15 35.60 -27.82 15.99
C ALA A 15 34.33 -27.14 16.54
N LEU A 16 34.05 -27.28 17.84
CA LEU A 16 32.87 -26.68 18.50
C LEU A 16 32.92 -25.14 18.52
N TRP A 17 34.12 -24.55 18.67
CA TRP A 17 34.27 -23.09 18.62
C TRP A 17 34.08 -22.57 17.19
N ALA A 18 34.63 -23.29 16.21
CA ALA A 18 34.47 -22.94 14.80
C ALA A 18 33.01 -23.02 14.34
N THR A 19 32.27 -24.08 14.70
CA THR A 19 30.84 -24.20 14.39
C THR A 19 30.03 -23.09 15.05
N GLY A 20 30.27 -22.79 16.33
CA GLY A 20 29.61 -21.67 17.01
C GLY A 20 29.88 -20.32 16.35
N PHE A 21 31.13 -20.07 15.93
CA PHE A 21 31.48 -18.85 15.20
C PHE A 21 30.75 -18.74 13.85
N PHE A 22 30.74 -19.81 13.04
CA PHE A 22 30.04 -19.80 11.75
C PHE A 22 28.51 -19.65 11.92
N LEU A 23 27.91 -20.27 12.93
CA LEU A 23 26.50 -20.09 13.25
C LEU A 23 26.17 -18.65 13.64
N LEU A 24 27.02 -18.02 14.46
CA LEU A 24 26.86 -16.62 14.83
C LEU A 24 26.95 -15.70 13.60
N VAL A 25 27.95 -15.93 12.75
CA VAL A 25 28.11 -15.16 11.49
C VAL A 25 26.90 -15.35 10.59
N ALA A 26 26.43 -16.60 10.40
CA ALA A 26 25.25 -16.90 9.62
C ALA A 26 24.00 -16.18 10.18
N MET A 27 23.80 -16.23 11.49
CA MET A 27 22.70 -15.53 12.17
C MET A 27 22.74 -14.02 11.91
N ILE A 28 23.91 -13.39 12.07
CA ILE A 28 24.09 -11.95 11.81
C ILE A 28 23.76 -11.62 10.35
N LEU A 29 24.29 -12.40 9.39
CA LEU A 29 24.01 -12.19 7.97
C LEU A 29 22.52 -12.36 7.65
N THR A 30 21.86 -13.36 8.22
CA THR A 30 20.42 -13.56 8.04
C THR A 30 19.59 -12.41 8.63
N THR A 31 19.97 -11.86 9.79
CA THR A 31 19.29 -10.70 10.38
C THR A 31 19.46 -9.45 9.53
N ILE A 32 20.67 -9.18 9.03
CA ILE A 32 20.93 -8.04 8.12
C ILE A 32 20.10 -8.20 6.84
N TYR A 33 20.09 -9.38 6.25
CA TYR A 33 19.28 -9.66 5.06
C TYR A 33 17.78 -9.51 5.33
N ALA A 34 17.28 -10.04 6.46
CA ALA A 34 15.89 -9.91 6.89
C ALA A 34 15.48 -8.44 7.05
N GLN A 35 16.34 -7.60 7.63
CA GLN A 35 16.10 -6.16 7.74
C GLN A 35 16.06 -5.49 6.37
N TYR A 36 16.97 -5.86 5.46
CA TYR A 36 17.04 -5.31 4.11
C TYR A 36 15.77 -5.61 3.28
N ILE A 37 15.28 -6.84 3.31
CA ILE A 37 14.03 -7.23 2.61
C ILE A 37 12.76 -6.71 3.29
N SER A 38 12.86 -6.28 4.55
CA SER A 38 11.79 -5.63 5.30
C SER A 38 11.74 -4.11 5.12
N LEU A 39 12.62 -3.52 4.30
CA LEU A 39 12.59 -2.09 4.02
C LEU A 39 11.39 -1.72 3.13
N GLU A 40 10.57 -0.78 3.60
CA GLU A 40 9.46 -0.24 2.83
C GLU A 40 9.95 0.50 1.56
N PRO A 41 9.27 0.35 0.41
CA PRO A 41 9.54 1.14 -0.77
C PRO A 41 9.35 2.65 -0.53
N ASN A 42 10.25 3.46 -1.07
CA ASN A 42 10.15 4.92 -0.99
C ASN A 42 8.91 5.44 -1.74
N GLN A 43 8.38 6.57 -1.26
CA GLN A 43 7.36 7.31 -2.01
C GLN A 43 7.94 7.83 -3.33
N PHE A 44 7.10 7.91 -4.36
CA PHE A 44 7.48 8.43 -5.67
C PHE A 44 6.54 9.53 -6.15
N ASN A 45 7.06 10.42 -7.00
CA ASN A 45 6.24 11.43 -7.66
C ASN A 45 5.48 10.79 -8.83
N VAL A 46 4.15 10.72 -8.69
CA VAL A 46 3.24 10.07 -9.66
C VAL A 46 3.30 10.68 -11.05
N GLN A 47 3.40 12.01 -11.16
CA GLN A 47 3.48 12.73 -12.43
C GLN A 47 4.82 12.47 -13.12
N LYS A 48 5.94 12.57 -12.38
CA LYS A 48 7.27 12.29 -12.91
C LYS A 48 7.39 10.86 -13.41
N ARG A 49 6.84 9.89 -12.66
CA ARG A 49 6.85 8.48 -13.07
C ARG A 49 6.01 8.28 -14.33
N ALA A 50 4.84 8.91 -14.43
CA ALA A 50 4.01 8.85 -15.63
C ALA A 50 4.70 9.45 -16.87
N LEU A 51 5.41 10.57 -16.72
CA LEU A 51 6.19 11.18 -17.80
C LEU A 51 7.31 10.26 -18.32
N ILE A 52 8.02 9.60 -17.40
CA ILE A 52 9.06 8.62 -17.74
C ILE A 52 8.45 7.46 -18.52
N THR A 53 7.36 6.86 -18.03
CA THR A 53 6.69 5.74 -18.71
C THR A 53 6.17 6.13 -20.09
N ALA A 54 5.59 7.32 -20.23
CA ALA A 54 5.05 7.83 -21.49
C ALA A 54 6.12 8.29 -22.48
N LYS A 55 7.39 8.44 -22.03
CA LYS A 55 8.47 9.09 -22.76
C LYS A 55 8.07 10.51 -23.21
N LYS A 56 7.50 11.29 -22.29
CA LYS A 56 7.05 12.68 -22.52
C LYS A 56 7.73 13.64 -21.55
N THR A 57 7.83 14.91 -21.95
CA THR A 57 8.51 15.95 -21.17
C THR A 57 7.56 16.78 -20.31
N THR A 58 6.27 16.87 -20.68
CA THR A 58 5.28 17.70 -19.98
C THR A 58 4.00 16.94 -19.72
N THR A 59 3.37 17.20 -18.57
CA THR A 59 2.11 16.55 -18.15
C THR A 59 0.94 16.91 -19.05
N ARG A 60 0.98 18.08 -19.71
CA ARG A 60 -0.03 18.49 -20.71
C ARG A 60 -0.10 17.57 -21.92
N ALA A 61 0.96 16.80 -22.19
CA ALA A 61 1.00 15.83 -23.28
C ALA A 61 0.42 14.45 -22.88
N LEU A 62 0.02 14.28 -21.62
CA LEU A 62 -0.61 13.06 -21.14
C LEU A 62 -2.13 13.20 -21.21
N PRO A 63 -2.86 12.21 -21.75
CA PRO A 63 -4.31 12.21 -21.68
C PRO A 63 -4.78 12.03 -20.24
N THR A 64 -5.96 12.57 -19.91
CA THR A 64 -6.60 12.39 -18.61
C THR A 64 -6.71 10.91 -18.27
N GLY A 65 -6.43 10.54 -17.01
CA GLY A 65 -6.46 9.16 -16.53
C GLY A 65 -5.16 8.39 -16.72
N TYR A 66 -4.20 8.92 -17.50
CA TYR A 66 -2.92 8.27 -17.70
C TYR A 66 -2.10 8.23 -16.41
N VAL A 67 -2.12 9.29 -15.60
CA VAL A 67 -1.33 9.35 -14.36
C VAL A 67 -1.87 8.36 -13.33
N TYR A 68 -3.19 8.26 -13.18
CA TYR A 68 -3.86 7.27 -12.32
C TYR A 68 -3.54 5.84 -12.75
N SER A 69 -3.69 5.54 -14.03
CA SER A 69 -3.43 4.20 -14.58
C SER A 69 -1.96 3.79 -14.46
N ASN A 70 -1.05 4.72 -14.74
CA ASN A 70 0.38 4.51 -14.54
C ASN A 70 0.71 4.29 -13.05
N THR A 71 0.06 5.03 -12.15
CA THR A 71 0.28 4.88 -10.72
C THR A 71 -0.15 3.49 -10.25
N LEU A 72 -1.32 3.00 -10.66
CA LEU A 72 -1.74 1.62 -10.39
C LEU A 72 -0.73 0.58 -10.90
N SER A 73 -0.25 0.75 -12.14
CA SER A 73 0.75 -0.15 -12.70
C SER A 73 2.06 -0.11 -11.92
N VAL A 74 2.51 1.06 -11.50
CA VAL A 74 3.76 1.22 -10.74
C VAL A 74 3.62 0.64 -9.34
N LEU A 75 2.47 0.80 -8.69
CA LEU A 75 2.20 0.18 -7.39
C LEU A 75 2.24 -1.35 -7.51
N ALA A 76 1.59 -1.92 -8.53
CA ALA A 76 1.62 -3.34 -8.83
C ALA A 76 3.04 -3.86 -9.12
N ASP A 77 3.82 -3.15 -9.95
CA ASP A 77 5.22 -3.51 -10.20
C ASP A 77 6.05 -3.39 -8.90
N THR A 78 5.81 -2.37 -8.08
CA THR A 78 6.60 -2.12 -6.85
C THR A 78 6.38 -3.20 -5.80
N ILE A 79 5.15 -3.69 -5.61
CA ILE A 79 4.92 -4.79 -4.64
C ILE A 79 5.62 -6.08 -5.07
N LEU A 80 5.84 -6.28 -6.38
CA LEU A 80 6.53 -7.46 -6.92
C LEU A 80 8.06 -7.30 -6.92
N GLU A 81 8.55 -6.09 -7.19
CA GLU A 81 9.97 -5.80 -7.45
C GLU A 81 10.71 -5.17 -6.26
N LYS A 82 10.04 -4.94 -5.13
CA LYS A 82 10.69 -4.41 -3.91
C LYS A 82 11.82 -5.33 -3.42
N ASN A 83 12.61 -4.85 -2.47
CA ASN A 83 13.71 -5.63 -1.89
C ASN A 83 13.20 -7.00 -1.41
N GLY A 84 13.84 -8.08 -1.87
CA GLY A 84 13.43 -9.46 -1.57
C GLY A 84 12.31 -10.03 -2.44
N GLY A 85 11.71 -9.24 -3.34
CA GLY A 85 10.59 -9.67 -4.17
C GLY A 85 9.25 -9.66 -3.44
N TYR A 86 8.28 -10.41 -3.95
CA TYR A 86 6.98 -10.61 -3.32
C TYR A 86 7.09 -11.73 -2.27
N LEU A 87 6.89 -11.40 -0.99
CA LEU A 87 7.18 -12.31 0.12
C LEU A 87 5.94 -13.06 0.61
N SER A 88 4.73 -12.58 0.31
CA SER A 88 3.46 -13.17 0.79
C SER A 88 3.23 -14.62 0.36
N ASN A 89 3.92 -15.09 -0.67
CA ASN A 89 3.85 -16.46 -1.17
C ASN A 89 5.19 -17.21 -1.03
N ASP A 90 6.17 -16.66 -0.32
CA ASP A 90 7.45 -17.34 -0.11
C ASP A 90 7.29 -18.59 0.78
N ILE A 91 8.05 -19.63 0.45
CA ILE A 91 8.06 -20.91 1.18
C ILE A 91 9.41 -21.25 1.82
N ALA A 92 10.43 -20.40 1.63
CA ALA A 92 11.79 -20.66 2.07
C ALA A 92 12.27 -19.63 3.11
N PRO A 93 13.09 -20.03 4.10
CA PRO A 93 13.77 -19.09 5.00
C PRO A 93 14.69 -18.11 4.26
N PRO A 94 14.88 -16.88 4.78
CA PRO A 94 14.36 -16.38 6.06
C PRO A 94 12.99 -15.69 5.97
N SER A 95 12.41 -15.50 4.78
CA SER A 95 11.19 -14.69 4.59
C SER A 95 9.95 -15.31 5.24
N VAL A 96 9.87 -16.63 5.38
CA VAL A 96 8.79 -17.29 6.15
C VAL A 96 8.71 -16.88 7.62
N PHE A 97 9.76 -16.27 8.17
CA PHE A 97 9.78 -15.75 9.54
C PHE A 97 9.48 -14.24 9.62
N LEU A 98 9.20 -13.60 8.48
CA LEU A 98 8.94 -12.17 8.38
C LEU A 98 7.48 -11.97 7.96
N ASP A 99 6.62 -11.63 8.91
CA ASP A 99 5.19 -11.39 8.73
C ASP A 99 4.86 -9.93 8.40
N ASN A 100 5.64 -8.99 8.92
CA ASN A 100 5.46 -7.55 8.72
C ASN A 100 5.35 -7.14 7.24
N MET A 101 6.29 -7.57 6.41
CA MET A 101 6.32 -7.18 4.98
C MET A 101 5.20 -7.84 4.16
N PRO A 102 4.89 -9.14 4.33
CA PRO A 102 3.66 -9.74 3.79
C PRO A 102 2.37 -9.01 4.19
N SER A 103 2.24 -8.60 5.45
CA SER A 103 1.10 -7.81 5.93
C SER A 103 1.03 -6.45 5.21
N TRP A 104 2.18 -5.78 5.03
CA TRP A 104 2.29 -4.55 4.24
C TRP A 104 1.90 -4.76 2.76
N GLU A 105 2.38 -5.83 2.12
CA GLU A 105 2.05 -6.19 0.75
C GLU A 105 0.54 -6.38 0.57
N PHE A 106 -0.10 -7.09 1.50
CA PHE A 106 -1.55 -7.31 1.48
C PHE A 106 -2.32 -5.98 1.57
N GLY A 107 -1.92 -5.08 2.47
CA GLY A 107 -2.52 -3.75 2.59
C GLY A 107 -2.43 -2.95 1.29
N ALA A 108 -1.24 -2.91 0.67
CA ALA A 108 -1.03 -2.24 -0.61
C ALA A 108 -1.86 -2.88 -1.74
N LEU A 109 -1.91 -4.21 -1.79
CA LEU A 109 -2.68 -4.98 -2.76
C LEU A 109 -4.18 -4.70 -2.67
N VAL A 110 -4.74 -4.56 -1.46
CA VAL A 110 -6.16 -4.19 -1.30
C VAL A 110 -6.46 -2.83 -1.94
N MET A 111 -5.58 -1.84 -1.79
CA MET A 111 -5.76 -0.54 -2.45
C MET A 111 -5.59 -0.61 -3.97
N ILE A 112 -4.68 -1.46 -4.46
CA ILE A 112 -4.53 -1.72 -5.90
C ILE A 112 -5.81 -2.35 -6.47
N ARG A 113 -6.40 -3.31 -5.75
CA ARG A 113 -7.68 -3.95 -6.13
C ARG A 113 -8.80 -2.91 -6.23
N ASP A 114 -9.02 -2.16 -5.16
CA ASP A 114 -10.07 -1.13 -5.14
C ASP A 114 -9.85 -0.07 -6.23
N GLY A 115 -8.61 0.35 -6.47
CA GLY A 115 -8.28 1.31 -7.51
C GLY A 115 -8.45 0.75 -8.93
N ALA A 116 -8.13 -0.53 -9.16
CA ALA A 116 -8.37 -1.20 -10.42
C ALA A 116 -9.87 -1.38 -10.69
N THR A 117 -10.65 -1.76 -9.67
CA THR A 117 -12.11 -1.80 -9.71
C THR A 117 -12.69 -0.42 -10.05
N ALA A 118 -12.20 0.64 -9.38
CA ALA A 118 -12.60 2.02 -9.66
C ALA A 118 -12.29 2.44 -11.10
N LEU A 119 -11.10 2.08 -11.59
CA LEU A 119 -10.68 2.36 -12.96
C LEU A 119 -11.59 1.68 -13.98
N ARG A 120 -11.82 0.37 -13.82
CA ARG A 120 -12.65 -0.44 -14.73
C ARG A 120 -14.10 0.02 -14.74
N ASN A 121 -14.69 0.25 -13.56
CA ASN A 121 -16.15 0.39 -13.44
C ASN A 121 -16.63 1.83 -13.43
N GLN A 122 -15.86 2.76 -12.85
CA GLN A 122 -16.25 4.17 -12.75
C GLN A 122 -15.48 5.04 -13.73
N PHE A 123 -14.16 4.91 -13.81
CA PHE A 123 -13.35 5.91 -14.48
C PHE A 123 -13.18 5.68 -15.98
N ALA A 124 -13.19 4.44 -16.47
CA ALA A 124 -13.05 4.13 -17.90
C ALA A 124 -14.39 3.98 -18.64
N ARG A 125 -15.52 4.17 -17.95
CA ARG A 125 -16.88 3.99 -18.49
C ARG A 125 -17.68 5.29 -18.45
N SER A 126 -18.38 5.58 -19.54
CA SER A 126 -19.25 6.76 -19.64
C SER A 126 -20.54 6.58 -18.85
N GLN A 127 -21.05 5.34 -18.83
CA GLN A 127 -22.24 4.90 -18.14
C GLN A 127 -22.01 3.48 -17.60
N SER A 128 -22.72 3.10 -16.54
CA SER A 128 -22.58 1.78 -15.91
C SER A 128 -22.87 0.59 -16.84
N GLN A 129 -23.57 0.81 -17.95
CA GLN A 129 -23.91 -0.21 -18.96
C GLN A 129 -23.04 -0.12 -20.23
N SER A 130 -22.11 0.83 -20.31
CA SER A 130 -21.21 0.96 -21.47
C SER A 130 -20.21 -0.21 -21.56
N ASN A 131 -19.75 -0.57 -22.76
CA ASN A 131 -18.79 -1.66 -22.92
C ASN A 131 -17.54 -1.42 -22.08
N GLU A 132 -17.09 -2.48 -21.41
CA GLU A 132 -15.89 -2.45 -20.61
C GLU A 132 -14.64 -2.41 -21.49
N ASP A 133 -13.62 -1.75 -20.98
CA ASP A 133 -12.33 -1.72 -21.63
C ASP A 133 -11.66 -3.13 -21.55
N PRO A 134 -11.22 -3.71 -22.68
CA PRO A 134 -10.75 -5.11 -22.72
C PRO A 134 -9.44 -5.34 -21.96
N ASP A 135 -8.63 -4.30 -21.75
CA ASP A 135 -7.43 -4.40 -20.93
C ASP A 135 -7.81 -4.33 -19.44
N LEU A 136 -8.71 -3.41 -19.06
CA LEU A 136 -9.15 -3.29 -17.66
C LEU A 136 -9.96 -4.50 -17.19
N ALA A 137 -10.75 -5.11 -18.08
CA ALA A 137 -11.46 -6.36 -17.83
C ALA A 137 -10.51 -7.55 -17.55
N ARG A 138 -9.24 -7.47 -17.98
CA ARG A 138 -8.18 -8.43 -17.63
C ARG A 138 -7.37 -7.98 -16.42
N ALA A 139 -7.14 -6.67 -16.28
CA ALA A 139 -6.31 -6.11 -15.23
C ALA A 139 -6.89 -6.35 -13.84
N GLU A 140 -8.15 -5.98 -13.61
CA GLU A 140 -8.75 -6.09 -12.27
C GLU A 140 -8.79 -7.54 -11.77
N PRO A 141 -9.34 -8.54 -12.51
CA PRO A 141 -9.39 -9.92 -12.01
C PRO A 141 -8.01 -10.49 -11.67
N SER A 142 -6.97 -10.08 -12.40
CA SER A 142 -5.60 -10.51 -12.14
C SER A 142 -5.13 -10.11 -10.73
N PHE A 143 -5.48 -8.91 -10.26
CA PHE A 143 -5.16 -8.47 -8.89
C PHE A 143 -6.01 -9.16 -7.82
N TYR A 144 -7.19 -9.68 -8.17
CA TYR A 144 -8.02 -10.47 -7.25
C TYR A 144 -7.58 -11.93 -7.09
N TYR A 145 -6.59 -12.37 -7.87
CA TYR A 145 -5.97 -13.67 -7.64
C TYR A 145 -5.41 -13.78 -6.21
N GLN A 146 -5.46 -14.99 -5.66
CA GLN A 146 -5.01 -15.30 -4.29
C GLN A 146 -3.58 -14.78 -4.07
N HIS A 147 -3.33 -14.22 -2.88
CA HIS A 147 -2.12 -13.45 -2.59
C HIS A 147 -0.94 -14.31 -2.09
N ASN A 148 -1.15 -15.61 -1.90
CA ASN A 148 -0.19 -16.53 -1.28
C ASN A 148 0.09 -17.77 -2.16
N SER A 149 -0.17 -17.69 -3.47
CA SER A 149 0.11 -18.80 -4.39
C SER A 149 1.57 -18.78 -4.82
N TRP A 150 2.35 -19.74 -4.34
CA TRP A 150 3.72 -19.96 -4.80
C TRP A 150 3.78 -20.85 -6.07
N ALA A 151 2.79 -21.76 -6.21
CA ALA A 151 2.71 -22.72 -7.31
C ALA A 151 1.98 -22.14 -8.52
N LEU A 152 2.04 -22.83 -9.68
CA LEU A 152 1.44 -22.36 -10.93
C LEU A 152 -0.11 -22.40 -10.90
N PRO A 153 -0.82 -21.31 -11.26
CA PRO A 153 -0.29 -19.99 -11.57
C PRO A 153 0.20 -19.25 -10.32
N SER A 154 1.39 -18.66 -10.38
CA SER A 154 1.95 -17.93 -9.25
C SER A 154 1.31 -16.56 -9.09
N THR A 155 1.26 -16.06 -7.86
CA THR A 155 0.68 -14.75 -7.55
C THR A 155 1.38 -13.62 -8.32
N GLU A 156 2.71 -13.63 -8.40
CA GLU A 156 3.50 -12.65 -9.13
C GLU A 156 3.21 -12.70 -10.63
N GLY A 157 3.00 -13.90 -11.17
CA GLY A 157 2.63 -14.11 -12.56
C GLY A 157 1.29 -13.45 -12.90
N GLU A 158 0.28 -13.65 -12.05
CA GLU A 158 -1.04 -13.01 -12.23
C GLU A 158 -0.95 -11.50 -12.03
N TYR A 159 -0.27 -10.99 -11.01
CA TYR A 159 -0.17 -9.55 -10.78
C TYR A 159 0.62 -8.84 -11.88
N SER A 160 1.66 -9.49 -12.43
CA SER A 160 2.39 -9.00 -13.61
C SER A 160 1.49 -8.92 -14.85
N LYS A 161 0.60 -9.90 -15.06
CA LYS A 161 -0.42 -9.82 -16.13
C LYS A 161 -1.34 -8.62 -15.93
N GLY A 162 -1.76 -8.36 -14.69
CA GLY A 162 -2.56 -7.19 -14.32
C GLY A 162 -1.85 -5.87 -14.68
N ALA A 163 -0.60 -5.71 -14.24
CA ALA A 163 0.21 -4.53 -14.54
C ALA A 163 0.45 -4.36 -16.05
N LYS A 164 0.70 -5.46 -16.79
CA LYS A 164 0.85 -5.42 -18.25
C LYS A 164 -0.44 -4.99 -18.96
N ALA A 165 -1.60 -5.45 -18.48
CA ALA A 165 -2.88 -5.02 -19.02
C ALA A 165 -3.13 -3.51 -18.79
N LEU A 166 -2.81 -2.99 -17.60
CA LEU A 166 -2.85 -1.53 -17.34
C LEU A 166 -1.96 -0.74 -18.32
N LYS A 167 -0.74 -1.23 -18.61
CA LYS A 167 0.16 -0.63 -19.62
C LYS A 167 -0.48 -0.65 -21.03
N GLY A 168 -1.24 -1.70 -21.37
CA GLY A 168 -2.03 -1.78 -22.61
C GLY A 168 -3.12 -0.71 -22.70
N TYR A 169 -3.91 -0.56 -21.63
CA TYR A 169 -4.92 0.49 -21.51
C TYR A 169 -4.30 1.89 -21.67
N MET A 170 -3.19 2.16 -21.00
CA MET A 170 -2.44 3.41 -21.12
C MET A 170 -1.94 3.67 -22.55
N GLY A 171 -1.46 2.63 -23.24
CA GLY A 171 -1.09 2.72 -24.66
C GLY A 171 -2.28 3.11 -25.54
N ARG A 172 -3.49 2.63 -25.22
CA ARG A 172 -4.71 3.03 -25.92
C ARG A 172 -5.19 4.44 -25.57
N LEU A 173 -5.03 4.87 -24.31
CA LEU A 173 -5.28 6.27 -23.91
C LEU A 173 -4.43 7.25 -24.75
N LEU A 174 -3.13 6.97 -24.90
CA LEU A 174 -2.22 7.82 -25.70
C LEU A 174 -2.62 7.92 -27.18
N ASN A 175 -3.32 6.91 -27.71
CA ASN A 175 -3.77 6.84 -29.10
C ASN A 175 -5.25 7.18 -29.27
N ASN A 176 -5.92 7.73 -28.25
CA ASN A 176 -7.36 8.04 -28.24
C ASN A 176 -8.27 6.82 -28.53
N ARG A 177 -7.81 5.61 -28.22
CA ARG A 177 -8.54 4.32 -28.37
C ARG A 177 -9.11 3.78 -27.06
N ALA A 178 -8.99 4.56 -25.99
CA ALA A 178 -9.59 4.35 -24.69
C ALA A 178 -9.94 5.72 -24.11
N GLN A 179 -10.85 5.77 -23.13
CA GLN A 179 -11.35 7.01 -22.56
C GLN A 179 -11.33 6.93 -21.04
N PHE A 180 -11.06 8.07 -20.40
CA PHE A 180 -11.18 8.26 -18.97
C PHE A 180 -12.15 9.41 -18.68
N TYR A 181 -13.14 9.15 -17.84
CA TYR A 181 -14.23 10.06 -17.51
C TYR A 181 -14.00 10.67 -16.13
N SER A 182 -13.31 11.81 -16.11
CA SER A 182 -13.08 12.62 -14.92
C SER A 182 -14.36 13.38 -14.51
N ARG A 183 -15.33 12.68 -13.93
CA ARG A 183 -16.62 13.23 -13.49
C ARG A 183 -16.76 13.19 -11.96
N ALA A 184 -17.52 14.13 -11.39
CA ALA A 184 -17.70 14.23 -9.93
C ALA A 184 -18.45 13.02 -9.34
N ASP A 185 -19.46 12.49 -10.05
CA ASP A 185 -20.22 11.30 -9.63
C ASP A 185 -19.36 10.03 -9.59
N ASN A 186 -18.48 9.87 -10.58
CA ASN A 186 -17.48 8.80 -10.61
C ASN A 186 -16.50 8.93 -9.43
N LEU A 187 -15.96 10.13 -9.21
CA LEU A 187 -15.02 10.39 -8.13
C LEU A 187 -15.66 10.19 -6.75
N ARG A 188 -16.92 10.60 -6.57
CA ARG A 188 -17.69 10.36 -5.35
C ARG A 188 -17.75 8.88 -4.99
N GLN A 189 -18.06 8.02 -5.96
CA GLN A 189 -18.15 6.57 -5.74
C GLN A 189 -16.81 6.01 -5.25
N TYR A 190 -15.70 6.49 -5.82
CA TYR A 190 -14.38 6.07 -5.34
C TYR A 190 -14.09 6.58 -3.92
N PHE A 191 -14.44 7.83 -3.59
CA PHE A 191 -14.31 8.35 -2.22
C PHE A 191 -15.17 7.59 -1.20
N GLU A 192 -16.32 7.04 -1.60
CA GLU A 192 -17.10 6.15 -0.73
C GLU A 192 -16.34 4.87 -0.39
N VAL A 193 -15.63 4.28 -1.36
CA VAL A 193 -14.77 3.11 -1.12
C VAL A 193 -13.61 3.49 -0.18
N VAL A 194 -12.93 4.60 -0.48
CA VAL A 194 -11.80 5.08 0.33
C VAL A 194 -12.22 5.38 1.77
N GLU A 195 -13.37 6.04 1.98
CA GLU A 195 -13.95 6.34 3.30
C GLU A 195 -14.15 5.05 4.13
N LYS A 196 -14.80 4.03 3.54
CA LYS A 196 -14.99 2.74 4.19
C LYS A 196 -13.66 2.05 4.52
N ARG A 197 -12.67 2.13 3.63
CA ARG A 197 -11.33 1.55 3.86
C ARG A 197 -10.61 2.24 5.00
N LEU A 198 -10.54 3.57 5.00
CA LEU A 198 -9.89 4.34 6.06
C LEU A 198 -10.58 4.12 7.41
N GLY A 199 -11.91 4.08 7.44
CA GLY A 199 -12.68 3.77 8.65
C GLY A 199 -12.41 2.37 9.18
N GLY A 200 -12.33 1.37 8.31
CA GLY A 200 -11.96 0.00 8.71
C GLY A 200 -10.54 -0.12 9.24
N LEU A 201 -9.58 0.55 8.60
CA LEU A 201 -8.18 0.57 9.04
C LEU A 201 -8.02 1.27 10.39
N SER A 202 -8.60 2.46 10.57
CA SER A 202 -8.50 3.18 11.86
C SER A 202 -9.16 2.40 13.00
N ALA A 203 -10.32 1.81 12.75
CA ALA A 203 -11.02 0.98 13.73
C ALA A 203 -10.17 -0.22 14.19
N ARG A 204 -9.57 -0.94 13.24
CA ARG A 204 -8.70 -2.09 13.56
C ARG A 204 -7.43 -1.66 14.31
N LEU A 205 -6.81 -0.55 13.92
CA LEU A 205 -5.66 0.00 14.63
C LEU A 205 -6.02 0.37 16.08
N ILE A 206 -7.14 1.06 16.32
CA ILE A 206 -7.60 1.41 17.68
C ILE A 206 -7.92 0.15 18.49
N ALA A 207 -8.58 -0.84 17.87
CA ALA A 207 -8.86 -2.12 18.52
C ALA A 207 -7.58 -2.85 18.96
N SER A 208 -6.52 -2.76 18.16
CA SER A 208 -5.22 -3.37 18.45
C SER A 208 -4.52 -2.78 19.68
N THR A 209 -4.90 -1.58 20.14
CA THR A 209 -4.32 -0.95 21.33
C THR A 209 -5.06 -1.26 22.63
N GLY A 210 -6.08 -2.14 22.60
CA GLY A 210 -6.84 -2.53 23.81
C GLY A 210 -7.80 -1.47 24.38
N ARG A 211 -7.91 -0.27 23.78
CA ARG A 211 -8.71 0.85 24.31
C ARG A 211 -10.22 0.70 24.18
N LEU A 212 -10.70 -0.25 23.36
CA LEU A 212 -12.13 -0.53 23.23
C LEU A 212 -12.79 -1.02 24.55
N GLN A 213 -12.01 -1.46 25.53
CA GLN A 213 -12.53 -1.96 26.81
C GLN A 213 -12.73 -0.89 27.90
N SER A 214 -12.07 0.28 27.80
CA SER A 214 -12.03 1.24 28.93
C SER A 214 -13.17 2.27 28.91
N ASP A 215 -13.62 2.70 27.73
CA ASP A 215 -14.33 3.98 27.66
C ASP A 215 -15.85 3.88 27.51
N GLY A 216 -16.47 2.72 27.30
CA GLY A 216 -17.95 2.57 27.24
C GLY A 216 -18.70 3.50 26.24
N VAL A 217 -17.98 4.30 25.46
CA VAL A 217 -18.49 5.46 24.70
C VAL A 217 -18.57 5.18 23.20
N ASN A 218 -18.07 4.04 22.71
CA ASN A 218 -18.12 3.69 21.29
C ASN A 218 -18.79 2.34 21.02
N GLN A 219 -20.12 2.28 21.16
CA GLN A 219 -20.97 1.16 20.70
C GLN A 219 -20.77 0.78 19.22
N ARG A 220 -20.17 1.66 18.40
CA ARG A 220 -19.87 1.41 16.98
C ARG A 220 -18.80 0.34 16.73
N TYR A 221 -17.99 -0.02 17.73
CA TYR A 221 -16.83 -0.92 17.55
C TYR A 221 -16.89 -2.20 18.41
N GLU A 222 -17.95 -2.42 19.19
CA GLU A 222 -18.05 -3.57 20.11
C GLU A 222 -18.11 -4.95 19.43
N ALA A 223 -18.39 -4.99 18.12
CA ALA A 223 -18.40 -6.24 17.35
C ALA A 223 -17.01 -6.71 16.89
N MET A 224 -15.95 -5.89 17.05
CA MET A 224 -14.59 -6.30 16.68
C MET A 224 -13.97 -7.10 17.83
N LYS A 225 -13.92 -8.44 17.70
CA LYS A 225 -13.12 -9.30 18.58
C LYS A 225 -11.68 -8.78 18.65
N GLN A 226 -11.11 -8.72 19.86
CA GLN A 226 -9.71 -8.35 20.08
C GLN A 226 -8.79 -9.12 19.13
N THR A 227 -7.89 -8.40 18.47
CA THR A 227 -6.81 -9.01 17.71
C THR A 227 -5.86 -9.68 18.71
N PRO A 228 -5.53 -10.98 18.56
CA PRO A 228 -4.52 -11.63 19.40
C PRO A 228 -3.22 -10.83 19.39
N TRP A 229 -2.50 -10.82 20.51
CA TRP A 229 -1.31 -9.97 20.69
C TRP A 229 -0.22 -10.21 19.62
N ILE A 230 -0.17 -11.43 19.08
CA ILE A 230 0.74 -11.88 18.00
C ILE A 230 0.36 -11.30 16.62
N LYS A 231 -0.79 -10.64 16.46
CA LYS A 231 -1.26 -10.05 15.20
C LYS A 231 -1.40 -8.53 15.26
N ILE A 232 -0.93 -7.91 16.33
CA ILE A 232 -1.06 -6.46 16.52
C ILE A 232 -0.16 -5.70 15.53
N ASP A 233 1.05 -6.20 15.29
CA ASP A 233 1.96 -5.72 14.27
C ASP A 233 1.42 -5.95 12.86
N ASP A 234 0.83 -7.11 12.56
CA ASP A 234 0.18 -7.38 11.27
C ASP A 234 -0.83 -6.29 10.89
N VAL A 235 -1.72 -5.91 11.83
CA VAL A 235 -2.71 -4.85 11.60
C VAL A 235 -2.03 -3.51 11.30
N PHE A 236 -0.93 -3.22 12.00
CA PHE A 236 -0.17 -2.00 11.80
C PHE A 236 0.49 -1.96 10.42
N TRP A 237 1.17 -3.04 10.02
CA TRP A 237 1.85 -3.11 8.73
C TRP A 237 0.89 -3.17 7.55
N GLU A 238 -0.24 -3.89 7.68
CA GLU A 238 -1.31 -3.86 6.69
C GLU A 238 -1.85 -2.43 6.50
N ALA A 239 -2.11 -1.71 7.60
CA ALA A 239 -2.54 -0.32 7.51
C ALA A 239 -1.47 0.58 6.87
N ARG A 240 -0.19 0.36 7.17
CA ARG A 240 0.92 1.11 6.53
C ARG A 240 0.99 0.87 5.03
N GLY A 241 0.94 -0.38 4.58
CA GLY A 241 0.96 -0.73 3.16
C GLY A 241 -0.24 -0.16 2.40
N ALA A 242 -1.43 -0.27 2.99
CA ALA A 242 -2.63 0.33 2.43
C ALA A 242 -2.51 1.85 2.33
N THR A 243 -2.05 2.51 3.40
CA THR A 243 -1.87 3.97 3.39
C THR A 243 -0.83 4.41 2.36
N TRP A 244 0.29 3.69 2.26
CA TRP A 244 1.33 3.95 1.27
C TRP A 244 0.80 3.90 -0.17
N ALA A 245 0.05 2.86 -0.53
CA ALA A 245 -0.53 2.74 -1.87
C ALA A 245 -1.59 3.84 -2.12
N LEU A 246 -2.44 4.09 -1.13
CA LEU A 246 -3.51 5.08 -1.23
C LEU A 246 -2.99 6.52 -1.41
N VAL A 247 -1.91 6.91 -0.73
CA VAL A 247 -1.28 8.23 -0.92
C VAL A 247 -0.93 8.47 -2.39
N HIS A 248 -0.33 7.48 -3.06
CA HIS A 248 0.01 7.60 -4.47
C HIS A 248 -1.25 7.65 -5.35
N LEU A 249 -2.24 6.80 -5.10
CA LEU A 249 -3.50 6.82 -5.84
C LEU A 249 -4.21 8.17 -5.71
N LEU A 250 -4.29 8.74 -4.50
CA LEU A 250 -4.92 10.04 -4.29
C LEU A 250 -4.12 11.18 -4.93
N LYS A 251 -2.78 11.17 -4.89
CA LYS A 251 -1.96 12.13 -5.66
C LYS A 251 -2.23 12.04 -7.17
N ALA A 252 -2.49 10.83 -7.68
CA ALA A 252 -2.83 10.64 -9.09
C ALA A 252 -4.27 11.11 -9.41
N VAL A 253 -5.21 10.90 -8.49
CA VAL A 253 -6.57 11.45 -8.56
C VAL A 253 -6.54 12.98 -8.53
N GLU A 254 -5.74 13.59 -7.64
CA GLU A 254 -5.58 15.06 -7.55
C GLU A 254 -5.17 15.64 -8.92
N HIS A 255 -4.29 14.95 -9.64
CA HIS A 255 -3.89 15.34 -10.99
C HIS A 255 -5.01 15.12 -12.03
N ASP A 256 -5.49 13.88 -12.19
CA ASP A 256 -6.40 13.52 -13.29
C ASP A 256 -7.83 14.03 -13.10
N PHE A 257 -8.25 14.32 -11.87
CA PHE A 257 -9.52 14.99 -11.54
C PHE A 257 -9.33 16.47 -11.18
N GLY A 258 -8.17 17.07 -11.45
CA GLY A 258 -7.84 18.43 -11.02
C GLY A 258 -8.90 19.48 -11.40
N ASN A 259 -9.45 19.40 -12.61
CA ASN A 259 -10.54 20.30 -13.05
C ASN A 259 -11.83 20.11 -12.24
N VAL A 260 -12.19 18.86 -11.92
CA VAL A 260 -13.39 18.56 -11.10
C VAL A 260 -13.20 19.07 -9.68
N LEU A 261 -12.03 18.81 -9.10
CA LEU A 261 -11.69 19.26 -7.75
C LEU A 261 -11.67 20.79 -7.66
N ALA A 262 -11.10 21.48 -8.65
CA ALA A 262 -11.09 22.93 -8.72
C ALA A 262 -12.50 23.51 -8.84
N ASN A 263 -13.31 22.98 -9.76
CA ASN A 263 -14.69 23.45 -9.96
C ASN A 263 -15.57 23.26 -8.71
N LYS A 264 -15.29 22.25 -7.90
CA LYS A 264 -16.01 21.95 -6.65
C LYS A 264 -15.39 22.61 -5.41
N ASN A 265 -14.35 23.42 -5.55
CA ASN A 265 -13.57 23.98 -4.44
C ASN A 265 -13.05 22.90 -3.45
N ALA A 266 -12.73 21.72 -3.96
CA ALA A 266 -12.34 20.54 -3.18
C ALA A 266 -10.82 20.30 -3.13
N THR A 267 -10.03 21.06 -3.89
CA THR A 267 -8.57 20.87 -4.02
C THR A 267 -7.85 20.91 -2.67
N GLU A 268 -8.16 21.87 -1.81
CA GLU A 268 -7.49 21.98 -0.50
C GLU A 268 -7.90 20.86 0.47
N THR A 269 -9.16 20.41 0.41
CA THR A 269 -9.61 19.24 1.17
C THR A 269 -8.90 17.97 0.70
N MET A 270 -8.70 17.81 -0.61
CA MET A 270 -7.94 16.68 -1.19
C MET A 270 -6.49 16.66 -0.69
N LYS A 271 -5.81 17.81 -0.73
CA LYS A 271 -4.45 17.95 -0.20
C LYS A 271 -4.37 17.62 1.29
N ARG A 272 -5.38 18.01 2.08
CA ARG A 272 -5.47 17.68 3.50
C ARG A 272 -5.53 16.16 3.71
N VAL A 273 -6.37 15.44 2.96
CA VAL A 273 -6.43 13.98 3.03
C VAL A 273 -5.05 13.38 2.73
N ILE A 274 -4.41 13.78 1.63
CA ILE A 274 -3.09 13.29 1.24
C ILE A 274 -2.06 13.58 2.36
N HIS A 275 -2.06 14.79 2.92
CA HIS A 275 -1.13 15.19 3.97
C HIS A 275 -1.26 14.36 5.24
N GLU A 276 -2.49 14.14 5.73
CA GLU A 276 -2.73 13.32 6.92
C GLU A 276 -2.26 11.87 6.68
N LEU A 277 -2.51 11.31 5.49
CA LEU A 277 -2.02 9.97 5.14
C LEU A 277 -0.49 9.91 5.03
N GLU A 278 0.17 10.95 4.50
CA GLU A 278 1.64 11.04 4.49
C GLU A 278 2.21 11.07 5.92
N LYS A 279 1.56 11.79 6.84
CA LYS A 279 1.93 11.79 8.26
C LYS A 279 1.80 10.41 8.89
N ALA A 280 0.76 9.66 8.54
CA ALA A 280 0.52 8.31 9.04
C ALA A 280 1.64 7.30 8.68
N ILE A 281 2.33 7.51 7.54
CA ILE A 281 3.42 6.63 7.06
C ILE A 281 4.82 7.21 7.31
N THR A 282 4.96 8.17 8.22
CA THR A 282 6.27 8.70 8.62
C THR A 282 7.22 7.55 9.03
N PRO A 283 8.52 7.60 8.67
CA PRO A 283 9.48 6.56 9.02
C PRO A 283 9.54 6.29 10.52
N ILE A 284 9.64 5.01 10.86
CA ILE A 284 9.73 4.53 12.25
C ILE A 284 11.19 4.23 12.55
N TRP A 285 11.66 4.69 13.71
CA TRP A 285 13.03 4.46 14.20
C TRP A 285 13.13 3.32 15.20
N SER A 286 11.99 2.82 15.70
CA SER A 286 11.95 1.67 16.61
C SER A 286 12.08 0.36 15.84
N PRO A 287 12.89 -0.60 16.30
CA PRO A 287 13.00 -1.93 15.70
C PRO A 287 11.75 -2.80 15.92
N MET A 288 10.85 -2.39 16.82
CA MET A 288 9.61 -3.10 17.14
C MET A 288 8.44 -2.12 17.23
N ILE A 289 7.25 -2.57 16.81
CA ILE A 289 6.01 -1.80 16.96
C ILE A 289 5.56 -1.85 18.43
N LEU A 290 5.65 -0.71 19.10
CA LEU A 290 5.24 -0.53 20.49
C LEU A 290 3.82 0.03 20.57
N ASN A 291 3.01 -0.57 21.44
CA ASN A 291 1.67 -0.10 21.80
C ASN A 291 1.62 0.20 23.29
N GLY A 292 2.25 1.31 23.68
CA GLY A 292 2.18 1.80 25.07
C GLY A 292 0.77 2.22 25.49
N ASP A 293 0.55 2.39 26.79
CA ASP A 293 -0.74 2.83 27.36
C ASP A 293 -1.18 4.26 26.95
N GLY A 294 -0.31 5.00 26.25
CA GLY A 294 -0.53 6.35 25.73
C GLY A 294 -0.32 7.46 26.77
N PHE A 295 -0.06 7.13 28.04
CA PHE A 295 0.38 8.06 29.09
C PHE A 295 1.77 7.72 29.67
N GLY A 296 2.34 6.59 29.25
CA GLY A 296 3.65 6.10 29.64
C GLY A 296 4.78 6.55 28.71
N ILE A 297 5.99 6.08 29.01
CA ILE A 297 7.23 6.49 28.35
C ILE A 297 7.34 5.92 26.91
N LEU A 298 6.59 4.86 26.59
CA LEU A 298 6.62 4.19 25.29
C LEU A 298 5.61 4.81 24.31
N SER A 299 6.03 5.03 23.07
CA SER A 299 5.14 5.45 21.99
C SER A 299 4.05 4.41 21.71
N ASN A 300 2.90 4.87 21.22
CA ASN A 300 1.84 4.01 20.71
C ASN A 300 1.67 4.26 19.21
N TYR A 301 2.41 3.50 18.41
CA TYR A 301 2.47 3.70 16.96
C TYR A 301 1.11 3.46 16.29
N SER A 302 0.38 2.43 16.70
CA SER A 302 -0.94 2.13 16.15
C SER A 302 -1.95 3.23 16.43
N LEU A 303 -1.95 3.80 17.64
CA LEU A 303 -2.85 4.90 17.99
C LEU A 303 -2.50 6.20 17.25
N THR A 304 -1.20 6.52 17.16
CA THR A 304 -0.74 7.69 16.40
C THR A 304 -1.15 7.56 14.93
N MET A 305 -0.91 6.40 14.31
CA MET A 305 -1.30 6.16 12.93
C MET A 305 -2.83 6.21 12.75
N ALA A 306 -3.59 5.59 13.66
CA ALA A 306 -5.05 5.61 13.64
C ALA A 306 -5.62 7.03 13.71
N THR A 307 -4.97 7.91 14.49
CA THR A 307 -5.38 9.33 14.62
C THR A 307 -5.28 10.05 13.27
N TYR A 308 -4.15 9.90 12.57
CA TYR A 308 -3.96 10.49 11.24
C TYR A 308 -4.93 9.89 10.21
N ILE A 309 -5.10 8.57 10.19
CA ILE A 309 -6.07 7.90 9.30
C ILE A 309 -7.51 8.35 9.58
N THR A 310 -7.87 8.56 10.85
CA THR A 310 -9.21 9.04 11.23
C THR A 310 -9.47 10.46 10.72
N ARG A 311 -8.47 11.35 10.80
CA ARG A 311 -8.57 12.70 10.24
C ARG A 311 -8.67 12.69 8.71
N ALA A 312 -7.87 11.84 8.06
CA ALA A 312 -7.98 11.62 6.62
C ALA A 312 -9.36 11.07 6.22
N ASN A 313 -9.92 10.17 7.02
CA ASN A 313 -11.26 9.61 6.79
C ASN A 313 -12.34 10.69 6.87
N ALA A 314 -12.32 11.51 7.93
CA ALA A 314 -13.25 12.63 8.07
C ALA A 314 -13.18 13.61 6.89
N ALA A 315 -11.96 13.97 6.45
CA ALA A 315 -11.80 14.83 5.27
C ALA A 315 -12.22 14.14 3.96
N THR A 316 -12.12 12.80 3.86
CA THR A 316 -12.61 12.03 2.70
C THR A 316 -14.14 11.99 2.66
N LEU A 317 -14.79 11.90 3.82
CA LEU A 317 -16.24 12.04 3.94
C LEU A 317 -16.69 13.41 3.42
N ASP A 318 -16.00 14.49 3.82
CA ASP A 318 -16.28 15.84 3.33
C ASP A 318 -16.11 15.92 1.79
N LEU A 319 -15.05 15.33 1.23
CA LEU A 319 -14.86 15.27 -0.23
C LEU A 319 -16.02 14.55 -0.93
N ARG A 320 -16.45 13.41 -0.40
CA ARG A 320 -17.57 12.65 -0.95
C ARG A 320 -18.84 13.50 -0.97
N ASP A 321 -19.11 14.24 0.10
CA ASP A 321 -20.28 15.10 0.21
C ASP A 321 -20.19 16.33 -0.70
N ILE A 322 -19.00 16.93 -0.86
CA ILE A 322 -18.76 18.02 -1.82
C ILE A 322 -19.00 17.54 -3.26
N MET A 323 -18.59 16.32 -3.61
CA MET A 323 -18.84 15.77 -4.95
C MET A 323 -20.34 15.57 -5.25
N MET A 324 -21.19 15.40 -4.22
CA MET A 324 -22.65 15.34 -4.40
C MET A 324 -23.28 16.70 -4.66
N ARG A 325 -22.76 17.75 -4.02
CA ARG A 325 -23.36 19.09 -4.05
C ARG A 325 -23.02 19.73 -5.38
N GLY A 326 -24.05 20.17 -6.11
CA GLY A 326 -23.99 20.81 -7.44
C GLY A 326 -23.19 22.09 -7.40
#